data_AF-A0A9D2MVY0-F1
#
_entry.id   AF-A0A9D2MVY0-F1
#
_cell.length_a   1.000
_cell.length_b   1.000
_cell.length_c   1.000
_cell.angle_alpha   90.00
_cell.angle_beta   90.00
_cell.angle_gamma   90.00
#
_symmetry.space_group_name_H-M   'P 1'
#
loop_
_entity.id
_entity.type
_entity.pdbx_description
1 polymer ?
#
loop_
_entity_poly.entity_id
_entity_poly.type
_entity_poly.pdbx_seq_one_letter_code
_entity_poly.pdbx_strand_id
1 'polypeptide(L)'
;MKNYCGLDCAQCPAVDSCPGCAATGGKPFGGTCVLGECCKAQGCETPGSCFSGTCAVKEQLIREFNDLHIPHMGPVTDLNALPGSYINLEYTLPGGQKVKFWEDGRVYLGNQLEKQDGSGRCYGLTADENWLLVCEYGDNGSDPELVVYKRRDK
;
A
#
# COMPACT_ATOMS: atom_id res chain seq x y z
N MET A 1 5.04 16.08 -13.13
CA MET A 1 5.28 14.74 -13.70
C MET A 1 3.97 14.22 -14.28
N LYS A 2 3.96 13.59 -15.47
CA LYS A 2 2.72 12.99 -16.02
C LYS A 2 2.42 11.67 -15.30
N ASN A 3 1.28 11.60 -14.62
CA ASN A 3 0.81 10.42 -13.90
C ASN A 3 -0.49 9.88 -14.53
N TYR A 4 -0.88 8.66 -14.17
CA TYR A 4 -2.10 8.01 -14.65
C TYR A 4 -3.23 8.02 -13.63
N CYS A 5 -2.91 8.29 -12.37
CA CYS A 5 -3.85 8.19 -11.26
C CYS A 5 -4.44 9.55 -10.84
N GLY A 6 -3.78 10.67 -11.10
CA GLY A 6 -4.22 11.98 -10.62
C GLY A 6 -3.66 12.38 -9.25
N LEU A 7 -2.79 11.56 -8.67
CA LEU A 7 -2.03 11.94 -7.46
C LEU A 7 -1.04 13.04 -7.76
N ASP A 8 -0.83 13.95 -6.80
CA ASP A 8 0.26 14.92 -6.89
C ASP A 8 1.60 14.24 -6.60
N CYS A 9 2.29 13.83 -7.67
CA CYS A 9 3.60 13.21 -7.56
C CYS A 9 4.68 14.17 -7.02
N ALA A 10 4.45 15.49 -6.97
CA ALA A 10 5.43 16.43 -6.44
C ALA A 10 5.62 16.30 -4.92
N GLN A 11 4.63 15.73 -4.21
CA GLN A 11 4.70 15.48 -2.77
C GLN A 11 5.26 14.09 -2.42
N CYS A 12 5.63 13.30 -3.42
CA CYS A 12 6.15 11.95 -3.18
C CYS A 12 7.62 12.02 -2.72
N PRO A 13 8.00 11.39 -1.59
CA PRO A 13 9.39 11.36 -1.15
C PRO A 13 10.34 10.69 -2.15
N ALA A 14 9.81 9.85 -3.04
CA ALA A 14 10.57 9.18 -4.09
C ALA A 14 10.57 9.95 -5.44
N VAL A 15 10.15 11.22 -5.46
CA VAL A 15 10.00 12.00 -6.71
C VAL A 15 11.30 12.11 -7.51
N ASP A 16 12.44 12.28 -6.83
CA ASP A 16 13.74 12.47 -7.48
C ASP A 16 14.24 11.22 -8.22
N SER A 17 13.82 10.04 -7.78
CA SER A 17 14.18 8.75 -8.37
C SER A 17 13.06 8.14 -9.22
N CYS A 18 11.90 8.80 -9.31
CA CYS A 18 10.74 8.32 -10.06
C CYS A 18 10.77 8.88 -11.50
N PRO A 19 10.96 8.06 -12.55
CA PRO A 19 10.93 8.54 -13.93
C PRO A 19 9.51 8.92 -14.39
N GLY A 20 8.49 8.58 -13.59
CA GLY A 20 7.09 8.87 -13.83
C GLY A 20 6.34 7.77 -14.59
N CYS A 21 5.02 7.73 -14.40
CA CYS A 21 4.17 6.68 -14.96
C CYS A 21 4.19 6.71 -16.50
N ALA A 22 4.12 7.91 -17.10
CA ALA A 22 4.11 8.05 -18.55
C ALA A 22 5.39 7.52 -19.21
N ALA A 23 6.56 7.79 -18.62
CA ALA A 23 7.85 7.36 -19.17
C ALA A 23 8.10 5.86 -19.02
N THR A 24 7.44 5.22 -18.05
CA THR A 24 7.68 3.82 -17.67
C THR A 24 6.54 2.87 -18.05
N GLY A 25 5.52 3.36 -18.75
CA GLY A 25 4.33 2.54 -19.03
C GLY A 25 3.56 2.13 -17.77
N GLY A 26 3.58 2.97 -16.73
CA GLY A 26 2.92 2.73 -15.44
C GLY A 26 3.75 1.93 -14.44
N LYS A 27 5.07 1.81 -14.66
CA LYS A 27 6.00 1.06 -13.81
C LYS A 27 7.12 1.96 -13.24
N PRO A 28 6.78 2.94 -12.39
CA PRO A 28 7.73 3.97 -11.97
C PRO A 28 8.98 3.44 -11.28
N PHE A 29 8.91 2.27 -10.63
CA PHE A 29 10.05 1.63 -9.95
C PHE A 29 10.37 0.23 -10.52
N GLY A 30 9.97 -0.04 -11.76
CA GLY A 30 10.21 -1.31 -12.47
C GLY A 30 9.12 -2.37 -12.32
N GLY A 31 8.36 -2.34 -11.22
CA GLY A 31 7.17 -3.17 -10.99
C GLY A 31 5.86 -2.46 -11.32
N THR A 32 4.74 -3.19 -11.27
CA THR A 32 3.40 -2.62 -11.47
C THR A 32 2.98 -1.72 -10.29
N CYS A 33 2.01 -0.85 -10.55
CA CYS A 33 1.39 0.02 -9.56
C CYS A 33 -0.07 -0.37 -9.42
N VAL A 34 -0.55 -0.57 -8.18
CA VAL A 34 -1.96 -0.95 -7.93
C VAL A 34 -2.95 0.04 -8.54
N LEU A 35 -2.60 1.32 -8.56
CA LEU A 35 -3.42 2.35 -9.21
C LEU A 35 -3.38 2.19 -10.73
N GLY A 36 -2.21 1.89 -11.28
CA GLY A 36 -2.03 1.69 -12.72
C GLY A 36 -2.79 0.47 -13.24
N GLU A 37 -2.78 -0.64 -12.50
CA GLU A 37 -3.52 -1.85 -12.85
C GLU A 37 -5.04 -1.64 -12.71
N CYS A 38 -5.48 -0.90 -11.69
CA CYS A 38 -6.87 -0.47 -11.57
C CYS A 38 -7.33 0.35 -12.80
N CYS A 39 -6.53 1.32 -13.25
CA CYS A 39 -6.85 2.12 -14.44
C CYS A 39 -7.00 1.26 -15.71
N LYS A 40 -6.12 0.26 -15.89
CA LYS A 40 -6.17 -0.66 -17.04
C LYS A 40 -7.42 -1.54 -17.02
N ALA A 41 -7.77 -2.08 -15.84
CA ALA A 41 -8.90 -3.00 -15.70
C ALA A 41 -10.25 -2.34 -15.98
N GLN A 42 -10.40 -1.04 -15.65
CA GLN A 42 -11.65 -0.30 -15.84
C GLN A 42 -11.70 0.46 -17.19
N GLY A 43 -10.67 0.34 -18.03
CA GLY A 43 -10.61 1.07 -19.30
C GLY A 43 -10.65 2.59 -19.13
N CYS A 44 -10.04 3.13 -18.05
CA CYS A 44 -10.06 4.56 -17.71
C CYS A 44 -9.56 5.37 -18.94
N GLU A 45 -10.49 5.96 -19.70
CA GLU A 45 -10.21 6.65 -20.97
C GLU A 45 -9.40 7.93 -20.78
N THR A 46 -9.39 8.48 -19.56
CA THR A 46 -8.65 9.68 -19.18
C THR A 46 -7.51 9.34 -18.22
N PRO A 47 -6.25 9.40 -18.67
CA PRO A 47 -5.10 9.33 -17.78
C PRO A 47 -5.15 10.48 -16.77
N GLY A 48 -5.12 10.18 -15.47
CA GLY A 48 -4.97 11.19 -14.42
C GLY A 48 -6.23 11.53 -13.62
N SER A 49 -7.36 10.84 -13.80
CA SER A 49 -8.59 11.07 -13.01
C SER A 49 -9.02 9.90 -12.12
N CYS A 50 -8.47 8.71 -12.34
CA CYS A 50 -8.88 7.47 -11.67
C CYS A 50 -8.71 7.52 -10.11
N PHE A 51 -7.92 8.47 -9.58
CA PHE A 51 -7.78 8.80 -8.14
C PHE A 51 -7.96 10.29 -7.80
N SER A 52 -8.30 11.17 -8.76
CA SER A 52 -8.66 12.55 -8.42
C SER A 52 -10.11 12.60 -7.93
N GLY A 53 -10.35 12.15 -6.69
CA GLY A 53 -11.68 12.02 -6.09
C GLY A 53 -11.87 10.72 -5.31
N THR A 54 -13.09 10.19 -5.31
CA THR A 54 -13.48 8.93 -4.68
C THR A 54 -13.02 7.73 -5.53
N CYS A 55 -11.95 7.05 -5.11
CA CYS A 55 -11.49 5.83 -5.77
C CYS A 55 -12.19 4.59 -5.17
N ALA A 56 -12.97 3.88 -5.99
CA ALA A 56 -13.72 2.69 -5.56
C ALA A 56 -12.83 1.60 -4.94
N VAL A 57 -11.64 1.34 -5.52
CA VAL A 57 -10.71 0.34 -4.97
C VAL A 57 -10.16 0.79 -3.62
N LYS A 58 -9.83 2.06 -3.46
CA LYS A 58 -9.35 2.61 -2.19
C LYS A 58 -10.42 2.54 -1.11
N GLU A 59 -11.64 2.94 -1.41
CA GLU A 59 -12.78 2.86 -0.48
C GLU A 59 -13.14 1.42 -0.12
N GLN A 60 -13.01 0.50 -1.07
CA GLN A 60 -13.20 -0.93 -0.83
C GLN A 60 -12.11 -1.45 0.10
N LEU A 61 -10.83 -1.17 -0.17
CA LEU A 61 -9.71 -1.57 0.68
C LEU A 61 -9.83 -0.99 2.11
N ILE A 62 -10.26 0.26 2.23
CA ILE A 62 -10.52 0.88 3.54
C ILE A 62 -11.59 0.10 4.31
N ARG A 63 -12.71 -0.25 3.66
CA ARG A 63 -13.74 -1.10 4.27
C ARG A 63 -13.19 -2.47 4.66
N GLU A 64 -12.49 -3.12 3.73
CA GLU A 64 -11.90 -4.44 3.95
C GLU A 64 -10.92 -4.46 5.13
N PHE A 65 -10.08 -3.42 5.31
CA PHE A 65 -9.20 -3.33 6.49
C PHE A 65 -9.96 -3.10 7.80
N ASN A 66 -10.99 -2.24 7.79
CA ASN A 66 -11.81 -2.00 8.97
C ASN A 66 -12.61 -3.25 9.39
N ASP A 67 -13.06 -4.05 8.41
CA ASP A 67 -13.78 -5.31 8.61
C ASP A 67 -12.89 -6.45 9.16
N LEU A 68 -11.56 -6.26 9.21
CA LEU A 68 -10.66 -7.20 9.91
C LEU A 68 -10.83 -7.13 11.43
N HIS A 69 -11.41 -6.05 11.96
CA HIS A 69 -11.67 -5.84 13.39
C HIS A 69 -10.45 -6.11 14.29
N ILE A 70 -9.27 -5.61 13.88
CA ILE A 70 -8.01 -5.80 14.59
C ILE A 70 -8.04 -5.01 15.91
N PRO A 71 -7.80 -5.65 17.08
CA PRO A 71 -7.79 -4.96 18.37
C PRO A 71 -6.80 -3.79 18.40
N HIS A 72 -7.18 -2.69 19.04
CA HIS A 72 -6.34 -1.48 19.18
C HIS A 72 -5.92 -0.81 17.87
N MET A 73 -6.43 -1.25 16.72
CA MET A 73 -6.26 -0.56 15.45
C MET A 73 -7.36 0.48 15.31
N GLY A 74 -6.97 1.75 15.17
CA GLY A 74 -7.93 2.82 14.89
C GLY A 74 -8.63 2.64 13.53
N PRO A 75 -9.68 3.43 13.25
CA PRO A 75 -10.35 3.37 11.96
C PRO A 75 -9.39 3.75 10.83
N VAL A 76 -9.36 2.93 9.78
CA VAL A 76 -8.68 3.28 8.53
C VAL A 76 -9.54 4.30 7.81
N THR A 77 -9.01 5.51 7.64
CA THR A 77 -9.70 6.62 6.96
C THR A 77 -9.08 6.94 5.60
N ASP A 78 -7.83 6.53 5.39
CA ASP A 78 -7.10 6.83 4.17
C ASP A 78 -6.04 5.78 3.83
N LEU A 79 -5.64 5.74 2.56
CA LEU A 79 -4.56 4.90 2.02
C LEU A 79 -3.73 5.69 1.01
N ASN A 80 -2.41 5.50 1.07
CA ASN A 80 -1.40 6.18 0.27
C ASN A 80 -0.77 5.23 -0.74
N ALA A 81 -0.30 5.78 -1.86
CA ALA A 81 0.50 5.03 -2.82
C ALA A 81 1.95 4.93 -2.33
N LEU A 82 2.36 3.74 -1.90
CA LEU A 82 3.66 3.52 -1.25
C LEU A 82 4.55 2.63 -2.14
N PRO A 83 5.79 3.04 -2.44
CA PRO A 83 6.76 2.18 -3.11
C PRO A 83 7.05 0.95 -2.26
N GLY A 84 7.08 -0.23 -2.88
CA GLY A 84 7.36 -1.50 -2.21
C GLY A 84 8.68 -1.46 -1.46
N SER A 85 9.72 -0.89 -2.07
CA SER A 85 11.03 -0.71 -1.45
C SER A 85 11.02 0.06 -0.12
N TYR A 86 9.98 0.86 0.12
CA TYR A 86 9.80 1.61 1.37
C TYR A 86 9.07 0.81 2.46
N ILE A 87 8.16 -0.09 2.07
CA ILE A 87 7.24 -0.79 3.00
C ILE A 87 7.51 -2.30 3.12
N ASN A 88 8.39 -2.87 2.30
CA ASN A 88 8.61 -4.31 2.20
C ASN A 88 9.55 -4.83 3.30
N LEU A 89 9.00 -4.86 4.51
CA LEU A 89 9.68 -5.39 5.70
C LEU A 89 9.90 -6.90 5.58
N GLU A 90 10.97 -7.38 6.21
CA GLU A 90 11.27 -8.80 6.34
C GLU A 90 10.74 -9.32 7.69
N TYR A 91 9.87 -10.32 7.64
CA TYR A 91 9.21 -10.88 8.81
C TYR A 91 9.85 -12.20 9.20
N THR A 92 10.02 -12.43 10.51
CA THR A 92 10.39 -13.76 11.03
C THR A 92 9.12 -14.51 11.41
N LEU A 93 8.79 -15.57 10.65
CA LEU A 93 7.63 -16.41 10.93
C LEU A 93 7.86 -17.29 12.17
N PRO A 94 6.81 -17.85 12.80
CA PRO A 94 6.95 -18.71 13.99
C PRO A 94 7.88 -19.92 13.80
N GLY A 95 8.03 -20.41 12.56
CA GLY A 95 8.98 -21.46 12.21
C GLY A 95 10.45 -21.00 12.07
N GLY A 96 10.75 -19.72 12.35
CA GLY A 96 12.07 -19.11 12.19
C GLY A 96 12.43 -18.70 10.76
N GLN A 97 11.60 -19.04 9.76
CA GLN A 97 11.81 -18.62 8.39
C GLN A 97 11.62 -17.10 8.25
N LYS A 98 12.54 -16.46 7.53
CA LYS A 98 12.42 -15.06 7.14
C LYS A 98 11.76 -14.93 5.78
N VAL A 99 10.78 -14.04 5.66
CA VAL A 99 10.01 -13.84 4.42
C VAL A 99 9.74 -12.36 4.17
N LYS A 100 9.65 -12.01 2.88
CA LYS A 100 9.09 -10.75 2.39
C LYS A 100 7.85 -11.08 1.56
N PHE A 101 6.78 -10.32 1.75
CA PHE A 101 5.52 -10.55 1.04
C PHE A 101 5.37 -9.70 -0.22
N TRP A 102 6.10 -8.58 -0.29
CA TRP A 102 5.97 -7.62 -1.37
C TRP A 102 7.20 -7.61 -2.28
N GLU A 103 7.00 -7.06 -3.47
CA GLU A 103 8.06 -6.75 -4.43
C GLU A 103 8.51 -5.29 -4.28
N ASP A 104 9.81 -5.04 -4.18
CA ASP A 104 10.38 -3.70 -3.97
C ASP A 104 10.07 -2.72 -5.11
N GLY A 105 9.99 -3.24 -6.34
CA GLY A 105 9.73 -2.42 -7.53
C GLY A 105 8.27 -2.04 -7.75
N ARG A 106 7.33 -2.59 -6.97
CA ARG A 106 5.89 -2.33 -7.13
C ARG A 106 5.43 -1.13 -6.29
N VAL A 107 4.24 -0.62 -6.58
CA VAL A 107 3.56 0.39 -5.75
C VAL A 107 2.25 -0.21 -5.22
N TYR A 108 2.05 -0.07 -3.91
CA TYR A 108 0.92 -0.61 -3.15
C TYR A 108 0.07 0.52 -2.58
N LEU A 109 -1.14 0.19 -2.11
CA LEU A 109 -1.93 1.08 -1.26
C LEU A 109 -1.68 0.71 0.20
N GLY A 110 -1.33 1.68 1.04
CA GLY A 110 -1.04 1.41 2.43
C GLY A 110 -1.12 2.63 3.33
N ASN A 111 -1.08 2.39 4.63
CA ASN A 111 -1.04 3.44 5.64
C ASN A 111 -0.42 2.92 6.94
N GLN A 112 -0.04 3.83 7.82
CA GLN A 112 0.40 3.53 9.18
C GLN A 112 -0.63 4.08 10.17
N LEU A 113 -0.95 3.28 11.19
CA LEU A 113 -1.78 3.70 12.32
C LEU A 113 -1.03 3.40 13.62
N GLU A 114 -1.01 4.35 14.56
CA GLU A 114 -0.50 4.09 15.91
C GLU A 114 -1.38 3.05 16.61
N LYS A 115 -0.76 2.11 17.33
CA LYS A 115 -1.47 1.10 18.11
C LYS A 115 -2.00 1.71 19.40
N GLN A 116 -3.31 1.60 19.62
CA GLN A 116 -4.01 2.22 20.74
C GLN A 116 -3.95 1.35 22.01
N ASP A 117 -2.75 0.92 22.40
CA ASP A 117 -2.47 0.15 23.62
C ASP A 117 -1.36 0.77 24.50
N GLY A 118 -0.78 1.90 24.05
CA GLY A 118 0.30 2.60 24.76
C GLY A 118 1.67 1.96 24.60
N SER A 119 1.84 0.95 23.74
CA SER A 119 3.14 0.30 23.52
C SER A 119 4.11 1.11 22.65
N GLY A 120 3.63 2.18 22.01
CA GLY A 120 4.39 2.94 21.01
C GLY A 120 4.61 2.20 19.68
N ARG A 121 3.98 1.02 19.48
CA ARG A 121 4.05 0.29 18.21
C ARG A 121 3.03 0.84 17.22
N CYS A 122 3.24 0.54 15.95
CA CYS A 122 2.33 0.93 14.88
C CYS A 122 1.85 -0.28 14.10
N TYR A 123 0.63 -0.18 13.58
CA TYR A 123 0.15 -1.05 12.52
C TYR A 123 0.58 -0.52 11.15
N GLY A 124 1.22 -1.37 10.35
CA GLY A 124 1.45 -1.17 8.94
C GLY A 124 0.41 -1.90 8.10
N LEU A 125 -0.33 -1.15 7.28
CA LEU A 125 -1.36 -1.65 6.40
C LEU A 125 -0.86 -1.55 4.95
N THR A 126 -0.94 -2.64 4.21
CA THR A 126 -0.50 -2.69 2.80
C THR A 126 -1.38 -3.62 2.00
N ALA A 127 -1.74 -3.23 0.78
CA ALA A 127 -2.63 -3.99 -0.09
C ALA A 127 -2.33 -3.79 -1.57
N ASP A 128 -2.65 -4.82 -2.34
CA ASP A 128 -2.71 -4.79 -3.80
C ASP A 128 -4.12 -5.20 -4.30
N GLU A 129 -4.22 -5.59 -5.57
CA GLU A 129 -5.47 -6.03 -6.17
C GLU A 129 -5.99 -7.35 -5.57
N ASN A 130 -5.18 -8.11 -4.86
CA ASN A 130 -5.44 -9.50 -4.49
C ASN A 130 -5.25 -9.80 -3.00
N TRP A 131 -4.49 -8.99 -2.28
CA TRP A 131 -4.07 -9.27 -0.91
C TRP A 131 -4.17 -8.04 0.00
N LEU A 132 -4.45 -8.32 1.26
CA LEU A 132 -4.33 -7.41 2.39
C LEU A 132 -3.24 -7.94 3.31
N LEU A 133 -2.40 -7.05 3.82
CA LEU A 133 -1.45 -7.34 4.88
C LEU A 133 -1.59 -6.28 5.98
N VAL A 134 -1.65 -6.76 7.22
CA VAL A 134 -1.48 -5.94 8.41
C VAL A 134 -0.35 -6.52 9.24
N CYS A 135 0.55 -5.65 9.68
CA CYS A 135 1.65 -6.01 10.58
C CYS A 135 1.76 -5.02 11.73
N GLU A 136 2.40 -5.43 12.83
CA GLU A 136 2.88 -4.54 13.87
C GLU A 136 4.38 -4.31 13.71
N TYR A 137 4.86 -3.13 14.06
CA TYR A 137 6.29 -2.82 14.14
C TYR A 137 6.58 -1.70 15.15
N GLY A 138 7.82 -1.63 15.62
CA GLY A 138 8.36 -0.53 16.41
C GLY A 138 8.98 0.57 15.55
N ASP A 139 9.77 1.45 16.16
CA ASP A 139 10.37 2.59 15.49
C ASP A 139 11.06 2.21 14.17
N ASN A 140 10.77 2.97 13.11
CA ASN A 140 11.33 2.77 11.77
C ASN A 140 11.12 1.36 11.18
N GLY A 141 10.03 0.67 11.54
CA GLY A 141 9.72 -0.66 11.01
C GLY A 141 10.49 -1.79 11.69
N SER A 142 11.03 -1.55 12.89
CA SER A 142 11.76 -2.54 13.68
C SER A 142 10.84 -3.62 14.24
N ASP A 143 11.40 -4.82 14.46
CA ASP A 143 10.70 -5.99 15.00
C ASP A 143 9.31 -6.23 14.38
N PRO A 144 9.23 -6.41 13.05
CA PRO A 144 7.97 -6.51 12.36
C PRO A 144 7.31 -7.88 12.59
N GLU A 145 6.04 -7.86 12.96
CA GLU A 145 5.23 -9.04 13.26
C GLU A 145 4.01 -9.07 12.37
N LEU A 146 3.79 -10.20 11.69
CA LEU A 146 2.63 -10.36 10.83
C LEU A 146 1.37 -10.57 11.69
N VAL A 147 0.35 -9.73 11.47
CA VAL A 147 -0.96 -9.86 12.12
C VAL A 147 -1.96 -10.53 11.19
N VAL A 148 -2.04 -10.05 9.94
CA VAL A 148 -2.95 -10.58 8.92
C VAL A 148 -2.23 -10.64 7.58
N TYR A 149 -2.38 -11.76 6.87
CA TYR A 149 -2.17 -11.84 5.43
C TYR A 149 -3.37 -12.54 4.81
N LYS A 150 -4.22 -11.79 4.12
CA LYS A 150 -5.54 -12.25 3.66
C LYS A 150 -5.70 -12.02 2.17
N ARG A 151 -6.13 -13.05 1.45
CA ARG A 151 -6.58 -12.89 0.06
C ARG A 151 -7.91 -12.15 0.04
N ARG A 152 -8.02 -11.18 -0.86
CA ARG A 152 -9.24 -10.37 -1.05
C ARG A 152 -10.32 -11.21 -1.74
N ASP A 153 -11.54 -11.08 -1.25
CA ASP A 153 -12.74 -11.64 -1.86
C ASP A 153 -13.29 -10.59 -2.83
N LYS A 154 -13.32 -10.92 -4.13
CA LYS A 154 -13.71 -10.00 -5.21
C LYS A 154 -15.14 -10.23 -5.66
#